data_AF-A0A2T4JNF7-F1
#
_entry.id   AF-A0A2T4JNF7-F1
#
_cell.length_a   1.000
_cell.length_b   1.000
_cell.length_c   1.000
_cell.angle_alpha   90.00
_cell.angle_beta   90.00
_cell.angle_gamma   90.00
#
_symmetry.space_group_name_H-M   'P 1'
#
loop_
_entity.id
_entity.type
_entity.pdbx_description
1 polymer ?
#
loop_
_entity_poly.entity_id
_entity_poly.type
_entity_poly.pdbx_seq_one_letter_code
_entity_poly.pdbx_strand_id
1 'polypeptide(L)'
;MKKAFALLLMLAAQPARAELPEPLTCLLRPDRSSDIGAETGGIVASVAVKRSDSVARGDLLVQLDDRLARADLARATIARDITGDNLSRAEAVTAGRGISAEEVATLRADAAHGRGRFPPRRA
;
A
#
# COMPACT_ATOMS: atom_id res chain seq x y z
N MET A 1 4.42 88.77 -11.36
CA MET A 1 3.49 87.67 -11.66
C MET A 1 4.15 86.28 -11.73
N LYS A 2 5.16 85.99 -10.88
CA LYS A 2 5.89 84.70 -10.87
C LYS A 2 5.68 83.87 -9.59
N LYS A 3 5.01 84.47 -8.59
CA LYS A 3 4.69 83.86 -7.29
C LYS A 3 3.53 82.85 -7.34
N ALA A 4 2.73 82.86 -8.41
CA ALA A 4 1.62 81.93 -8.61
C ALA A 4 2.08 80.53 -9.10
N PHE A 5 3.26 80.44 -9.73
CA PHE A 5 3.75 79.17 -10.28
C PHE A 5 4.45 78.28 -9.23
N ALA A 6 4.95 78.88 -8.15
CA ALA A 6 5.61 78.14 -7.07
C ALA A 6 4.62 77.40 -6.16
N LEU A 7 3.37 77.85 -6.08
CA LEU A 7 2.34 77.22 -5.25
C LEU A 7 1.70 75.99 -5.94
N LEU A 8 1.73 75.93 -7.27
CA LEU A 8 1.21 74.79 -8.04
C LEU A 8 2.17 73.58 -8.05
N LEU A 9 3.47 73.81 -7.85
CA LEU A 9 4.49 72.75 -7.79
C LEU A 9 4.62 72.07 -6.43
N MET A 10 4.02 72.64 -5.36
CA MET A 10 4.08 72.05 -4.02
C MET A 10 2.94 71.07 -3.71
N LEU A 11 1.98 70.90 -4.63
CA LEU A 11 0.80 70.04 -4.44
C LEU A 11 0.99 68.61 -4.98
N ALA A 12 2.20 68.23 -5.39
CA ALA A 12 2.49 66.93 -6.01
C ALA A 12 3.40 66.02 -5.17
N ALA A 13 3.71 66.39 -3.93
CA ALA A 13 4.53 65.57 -3.02
C ALA A 13 3.65 64.82 -2.01
N GLN A 14 2.75 63.95 -2.50
CA GLN A 14 2.25 62.88 -1.64
C GLN A 14 3.36 61.83 -1.50
N PRO A 15 3.85 61.51 -0.30
CA PRO A 15 4.61 60.28 -0.11
C PRO A 15 3.66 59.13 -0.39
N ALA A 16 3.96 58.34 -1.42
CA ALA A 16 3.32 57.05 -1.61
C ALA A 16 3.58 56.23 -0.34
N ARG A 17 2.58 56.18 0.56
CA ARG A 17 2.59 55.25 1.67
C ARG A 17 2.58 53.86 1.03
N ALA A 18 3.73 53.20 1.08
CA ALA A 18 3.82 51.79 0.77
C ALA A 18 2.95 51.05 1.78
N GLU A 19 1.76 50.66 1.33
CA GLU A 19 0.84 49.80 2.07
C GLU A 19 1.56 48.46 2.19
N LEU A 20 2.13 48.20 3.37
CA LEU A 20 2.81 46.93 3.65
C LEU A 20 1.76 45.83 3.43
N PRO A 21 2.01 44.85 2.54
CA PRO A 21 1.05 43.80 2.28
C PRO A 21 0.70 43.11 3.59
N GLU A 22 -0.59 42.95 3.86
CA GLU A 22 -1.09 42.28 5.06
C GLU A 22 -0.34 40.95 5.25
N PRO A 23 0.15 40.64 6.46
CA PRO A 23 0.89 39.42 6.69
C PRO A 23 -0.02 38.25 6.35
N LEU A 24 0.41 37.44 5.40
CA LEU A 24 -0.28 36.22 4.99
C LEU A 24 -0.33 35.27 6.20
N THR A 25 -1.45 35.27 6.92
CA THR A 25 -1.73 34.40 8.07
C THR A 25 -2.19 33.02 7.57
N CYS A 26 -1.40 32.40 6.71
CA CYS A 26 -1.69 31.07 6.22
C CYS A 26 -1.37 30.04 7.30
N LEU A 27 -2.36 29.27 7.73
CA LEU A 27 -2.15 28.12 8.64
C LEU A 27 -1.52 26.96 7.88
N LEU A 28 -0.44 26.41 8.44
CA LEU A 28 0.19 25.21 7.89
C LEU A 28 -0.77 24.03 8.03
N ARG A 29 -0.98 23.31 6.92
CA ARG A 29 -1.76 22.07 6.89
C ARG A 29 -0.83 20.92 6.47
N PRO A 30 -0.99 19.71 7.03
CA PRO A 30 -0.32 18.53 6.49
C PRO A 30 -0.67 18.34 5.01
N ASP A 31 0.33 18.03 4.19
CA ASP A 31 0.13 17.66 2.78
C ASP A 31 -0.76 16.42 2.65
N ARG A 32 -0.56 15.44 3.54
CA ARG A 32 -1.34 14.20 3.62
C ARG A 32 -1.53 13.75 5.07
N SER A 33 -2.67 13.13 5.33
CA SER A 33 -2.97 12.40 6.56
C SER A 33 -3.51 11.03 6.17
N SER A 34 -3.10 9.98 6.87
CA SER A 34 -3.54 8.61 6.60
C SER A 34 -3.76 7.91 7.93
N ASP A 35 -4.93 7.29 8.06
CA ASP A 35 -5.21 6.37 9.15
C ASP A 35 -4.67 5.00 8.78
N ILE A 36 -3.86 4.41 9.65
CA ILE A 36 -3.23 3.12 9.42
C ILE A 36 -3.96 2.06 10.25
N GLY A 37 -4.47 1.04 9.57
CA GLY A 37 -5.15 -0.10 10.18
C GLY A 37 -4.62 -1.42 9.63
N ALA A 38 -4.82 -2.50 10.39
CA ALA A 38 -4.52 -3.84 9.92
C ALA A 38 -5.69 -4.37 9.06
N GLU A 39 -5.36 -5.09 7.99
CA GLU A 39 -6.35 -5.76 7.11
C GLU A 39 -7.11 -6.86 7.86
N THR A 40 -6.50 -7.45 8.89
CA THR A 40 -7.08 -8.51 9.69
C THR A 40 -6.95 -8.18 11.17
N GLY A 41 -7.97 -8.54 11.95
CA GLY A 41 -7.89 -8.47 13.41
C GLY A 41 -6.90 -9.50 13.96
N GLY A 42 -6.28 -9.20 15.10
CA GLY A 42 -5.32 -10.10 15.72
C GLY A 42 -4.70 -9.51 16.98
N ILE A 43 -3.75 -10.25 17.55
CA ILE A 43 -2.97 -9.83 18.71
C ILE A 43 -1.71 -9.14 18.21
N VAL A 44 -1.38 -7.96 18.74
CA VAL A 44 -0.11 -7.28 18.44
C VAL A 44 1.02 -8.04 19.11
N ALA A 45 1.95 -8.56 18.30
CA ALA A 45 3.16 -9.21 18.78
C ALA A 45 4.26 -8.18 19.10
N SER A 46 4.41 -7.17 18.24
CA SER A 46 5.38 -6.09 18.47
C SER A 46 5.02 -4.81 17.73
N VAL A 47 5.56 -3.69 18.22
CA VAL A 47 5.51 -2.37 17.57
C VAL A 47 6.94 -1.94 17.31
N ALA A 48 7.27 -1.67 16.05
CA ALA A 48 8.64 -1.41 15.60
C ALA A 48 9.00 0.08 15.56
N VAL A 49 8.03 0.96 15.81
CA VAL A 49 8.16 2.42 15.73
C VAL A 49 7.78 3.09 17.04
N LYS A 50 8.30 4.29 17.27
CA LYS A 50 7.92 5.15 18.39
C LYS A 50 7.09 6.32 17.90
N ARG A 51 6.46 7.03 18.86
CA ARG A 51 5.75 8.26 18.55
C ARG A 51 6.73 9.30 18.00
N SER A 52 6.30 9.97 16.94
CA SER A 52 7.06 11.02 16.24
C SER A 52 8.27 10.51 15.43
N ASP A 53 8.41 9.21 15.20
CA ASP A 53 9.40 8.68 14.27
C ASP A 53 9.00 8.99 12.81
N SER A 54 10.00 9.28 11.98
CA SER A 54 9.84 9.39 10.53
C SER A 54 9.84 8.00 9.91
N VAL A 55 8.80 7.71 9.12
CA VAL A 55 8.62 6.41 8.45
C VAL A 55 8.42 6.58 6.95
N ALA A 56 8.86 5.60 6.17
CA ALA A 56 8.70 5.53 4.74
C ALA A 56 7.63 4.51 4.32
N ARG A 57 7.26 4.55 3.04
CA ARG A 57 6.36 3.55 2.45
C ARG A 57 7.00 2.16 2.53
N GLY A 58 6.25 1.21 3.10
CA GLY A 58 6.68 -0.19 3.21
C GLY A 58 7.37 -0.52 4.53
N ASP A 59 7.60 0.47 5.39
CA ASP A 59 8.19 0.23 6.70
C ASP A 59 7.24 -0.57 7.60
N LEU A 60 7.83 -1.50 8.36
CA LEU A 60 7.10 -2.27 9.36
C LEU A 60 6.78 -1.36 10.55
N LEU A 61 5.49 -1.12 10.79
CA LEU A 61 5.03 -0.35 11.95
C LEU A 61 4.66 -1.29 13.12
N VAL A 62 3.88 -2.33 12.82
CA VAL A 62 3.33 -3.27 13.80
C VAL A 62 3.37 -4.67 13.21
N GLN A 63 3.78 -5.64 14.03
CA GLN A 63 3.70 -7.06 13.71
C GLN A 63 2.57 -7.69 14.53
N LEU A 64 1.65 -8.37 13.86
CA LEU A 64 0.64 -9.21 14.50
C LEU A 64 1.19 -10.61 14.76
N ASP A 65 0.64 -11.30 15.76
CA ASP A 65 0.91 -12.73 16.00
C ASP A 65 0.34 -13.55 14.84
N ASP A 66 1.25 -14.04 14.00
CA ASP A 66 0.96 -14.75 12.76
C ASP A 66 1.15 -16.27 12.92
N ARG A 67 1.35 -16.79 14.14
CA ARG A 67 1.60 -18.23 14.35
C ARG A 67 0.52 -19.13 13.74
N LEU A 68 -0.74 -18.78 13.95
CA LEU A 68 -1.88 -19.51 13.38
C LEU A 68 -1.90 -19.39 11.85
N ALA A 69 -1.77 -18.17 11.32
CA ALA A 69 -1.75 -17.92 9.88
C ALA A 69 -0.61 -18.68 9.18
N ARG A 70 0.57 -18.78 9.81
CA ARG A 70 1.69 -19.57 9.30
C ARG A 70 1.39 -21.07 9.30
N ALA A 71 0.74 -21.59 10.35
CA ALA A 71 0.35 -23.00 10.41
C ALA A 71 -0.68 -23.33 9.32
N ASP A 72 -1.66 -22.46 9.10
CA ASP A 72 -2.68 -22.63 8.06
C ASP A 72 -2.05 -22.55 6.65
N LEU A 73 -1.15 -21.60 6.43
CA LEU A 73 -0.38 -21.51 5.19
C LEU A 73 0.45 -22.77 4.93
N ALA A 74 1.11 -23.31 5.95
CA ALA A 74 1.90 -24.54 5.83
C ALA A 74 1.01 -25.73 5.44
N ARG A 75 -0.14 -25.90 6.10
CA ARG A 75 -1.11 -26.96 5.77
C ARG A 75 -1.62 -26.82 4.34
N ALA A 76 -2.00 -25.62 3.92
CA ALA A 76 -2.50 -25.37 2.58
C ALA A 76 -1.43 -25.61 1.50
N THR A 77 -0.18 -25.24 1.79
CA THR A 77 0.97 -25.48 0.91
C THR A 77 1.19 -26.98 0.70
N ILE A 78 1.19 -27.78 1.77
CA ILE A 78 1.32 -29.23 1.68
C ILE A 78 0.20 -29.84 0.84
N ALA A 79 -1.05 -29.42 1.07
CA ALA A 79 -2.20 -29.91 0.31
C ALA A 79 -2.09 -29.57 -1.19
N ARG A 80 -1.64 -28.35 -1.52
CA ARG A 80 -1.37 -27.93 -2.90
C ARG A 80 -0.30 -28.82 -3.54
N ASP A 81 0.79 -29.08 -2.83
CA ASP A 81 1.92 -29.83 -3.36
C ASP A 81 1.54 -31.29 -3.61
N ILE A 82 0.83 -31.94 -2.68
CA ILE A 82 0.30 -33.30 -2.87
C ILE A 82 -0.58 -33.39 -4.12
N THR A 83 -1.47 -32.41 -4.31
CA THR A 83 -2.38 -32.40 -5.47
C THR A 83 -1.62 -32.16 -6.77
N GLY A 84 -0.61 -31.30 -6.75
CA GLY A 84 0.29 -31.06 -7.89
C GLY A 84 1.10 -32.30 -8.26
N ASP A 85 1.65 -33.01 -7.27
CA ASP A 85 2.41 -34.24 -7.47
C ASP A 85 1.54 -35.37 -8.03
N ASN A 86 0.30 -35.49 -7.54
CA ASN A 86 -0.67 -36.44 -8.07
C ASN A 86 -0.97 -36.18 -9.55
N LEU A 87 -1.19 -34.92 -9.93
CA LEU A 87 -1.40 -34.54 -11.32
C LEU A 87 -0.17 -34.85 -12.17
N SER A 88 1.03 -34.45 -11.72
CA SER A 88 2.29 -34.68 -12.44
C SER A 88 2.52 -36.18 -12.70
N ARG A 89 2.31 -37.02 -11.68
CA ARG A 89 2.39 -38.49 -11.83
C ARG A 89 1.35 -39.02 -12.82
N ALA A 90 0.11 -38.53 -12.74
CA ALA A 90 -0.95 -38.98 -13.64
C ALA A 90 -0.66 -38.60 -15.10
N GLU A 91 -0.17 -37.38 -15.34
CA GLU A 91 0.24 -36.91 -16.66
C GLU A 91 1.38 -37.76 -17.24
N ALA A 92 2.35 -38.19 -16.41
CA ALA A 92 3.46 -39.03 -16.84
C ALA A 92 3.04 -40.44 -17.32
N VAL A 93 2.01 -41.04 -16.71
CA VAL A 93 1.55 -42.41 -17.04
C VAL A 93 0.41 -42.46 -18.08
N THR A 94 -0.17 -41.31 -18.41
CA THR A 94 -1.23 -41.19 -19.43
C THR A 94 -0.76 -41.66 -20.81
N ALA A 95 0.52 -41.43 -21.14
CA ALA A 95 1.12 -41.89 -22.40
C ALA A 95 1.15 -43.43 -22.54
N GLY A 96 1.10 -44.16 -21.42
CA GLY A 96 1.17 -45.62 -21.37
C GLY A 96 -0.19 -46.35 -21.33
N ARG A 97 -1.33 -45.65 -21.53
CA ARG A 97 -2.70 -46.16 -21.30
C ARG A 97 -3.00 -46.56 -19.84
N GLY A 98 -2.24 -46.06 -18.86
CA GLY A 98 -2.44 -46.38 -17.45
C GLY A 98 -3.61 -45.63 -16.79
N ILE A 99 -4.04 -44.49 -17.35
CA ILE A 99 -5.09 -43.61 -16.80
C ILE A 99 -5.87 -42.98 -17.96
N SER A 100 -7.19 -42.74 -17.78
CA SER A 100 -8.06 -42.11 -18.79
C SER A 100 -7.87 -40.58 -18.83
N ALA A 101 -8.16 -39.96 -19.99
CA ALA A 101 -8.10 -38.51 -20.14
C ALA A 101 -9.07 -37.75 -19.22
N GLU A 102 -10.19 -38.38 -18.86
CA GLU A 102 -11.17 -37.85 -17.91
C GLU A 102 -10.61 -37.78 -16.49
N GLU A 103 -9.92 -38.83 -16.03
CA GLU A 103 -9.31 -38.87 -14.71
C GLU A 103 -8.22 -37.78 -14.57
N VAL A 104 -7.40 -37.59 -15.60
CA VAL A 104 -6.41 -36.49 -15.63
C VAL A 104 -7.09 -35.12 -15.60
N ALA A 105 -8.25 -34.97 -16.23
CA ALA A 105 -9.00 -33.71 -16.21
C ALA A 105 -9.54 -33.40 -14.81
N THR A 106 -10.02 -34.42 -14.07
CA THR A 106 -10.42 -34.29 -12.67
C THR A 106 -9.25 -33.87 -11.79
N LEU A 107 -8.11 -34.57 -11.88
CA LEU A 107 -6.90 -34.23 -11.12
C LEU A 107 -6.39 -32.81 -11.44
N ARG A 108 -6.54 -32.38 -12.70
CA ARG A 108 -6.18 -31.01 -13.11
C ARG A 108 -7.10 -29.98 -12.48
N ALA A 109 -8.40 -30.26 -12.41
CA ALA A 109 -9.38 -29.40 -11.75
C ALA A 109 -9.08 -29.29 -10.24
N ASP A 110 -8.77 -30.40 -9.58
CA ASP A 110 -8.40 -30.43 -8.16
C ASP A 110 -7.12 -29.61 -7.89
N ALA A 111 -6.09 -29.79 -8.72
CA ALA A 111 -4.84 -29.02 -8.62
C ALA A 111 -5.04 -27.53 -8.91
N ALA A 112 -6.00 -27.17 -9.76
CA ALA A 112 -6.36 -25.77 -10.01
C ALA A 112 -7.05 -25.15 -8.78
N HIS A 113 -7.94 -25.89 -8.11
CA HIS A 113 -8.60 -25.42 -6.89
C HIS A 113 -7.61 -25.16 -5.75
N GLY A 114 -6.65 -26.07 -5.55
CA GLY A 114 -5.59 -25.90 -4.55
C GLY A 114 -4.70 -24.67 -4.80
N ARG A 115 -4.42 -24.34 -6.08
CA ARG A 115 -3.65 -23.15 -6.47
C ARG A 115 -4.41 -21.84 -6.27
N GLY A 116 -5.72 -21.84 -6.52
CA GLY A 116 -6.57 -20.64 -6.37
C GLY A 116 -6.74 -20.18 -4.92
N ARG A 117 -6.65 -21.11 -3.95
CA ARG A 117 -6.81 -20.80 -2.51
C ARG A 117 -5.68 -19.94 -1.93
N PHE A 118 -4.48 -19.98 -2.50
CA PHE A 118 -3.33 -19.21 -2.02
C PHE A 118 -2.54 -18.62 -3.21
N PRO A 119 -2.85 -17.37 -3.62
CA PRO A 119 -2.09 -16.72 -4.68
C PRO A 119 -0.64 -16.47 -4.22
N PRO A 120 0.33 -16.42 -5.17
CA PRO A 120 1.69 -16.03 -4.84
C PRO A 120 1.69 -14.66 -4.16
N ARG A 121 2.50 -14.48 -3.11
CA ARG A 121 2.69 -13.17 -2.47
C ARG A 121 3.05 -12.16 -3.56
N ARG A 122 2.22 -11.12 -3.74
CA ARG A 122 2.64 -9.94 -4.49
C ARG A 122 3.76 -9.29 -3.68
N ALA A 123 4.95 -9.22 -4.27
CA ALA A 123 6.11 -8.52 -3.74
C ALA A 123 5.88 -7.01 -3.75
#